data_AF-A0AAU1BCS0-F1
#
_entry.id   AF-A0AAU1BCS0-F1
#
_cell.length_a   1.000
_cell.length_b   1.000
_cell.length_c   1.000
_cell.angle_alpha   90.00
_cell.angle_beta   90.00
_cell.angle_gamma   90.00
#
_symmetry.space_group_name_H-M   'P 1'
#
loop_
_entity.id
_entity.type
_entity.pdbx_description
1 polymer ?
#
loop_
_entity_poly.entity_id
_entity_poly.type
_entity_poly.pdbx_seq_one_letter_code
_entity_poly.pdbx_strand_id
1 'polypeptide(L)'
;MATLEGLPACVPVTTSLVAAELAVRRLGHGRGARMRFEQDEVTLLGGVRHGLSLGSPVAVTVGNSEWRGSRERVLTPRGPSAAHPGLPPPRRARRAR
;
A
#
# COMPACT_ATOMS: atom_id res chain seq x y z
N MET A 1 -1.56 -0.91 7.20
CA MET A 1 -2.55 -0.12 7.97
C MET A 1 -1.95 1.24 8.24
N ALA A 2 -2.76 2.29 8.19
CA ALA A 2 -2.40 3.64 8.60
C ALA A 2 -3.41 4.15 9.64
N THR A 3 -2.94 5.02 10.53
CA THR A 3 -3.76 5.68 11.56
C THR A 3 -3.57 7.18 11.48
N LEU A 4 -4.65 7.93 11.64
CA LEU A 4 -4.66 9.39 11.69
C LEU A 4 -5.26 9.84 13.01
N GLU A 5 -4.56 10.72 13.71
CA GLU A 5 -4.96 11.29 15.00
C GLU A 5 -5.19 12.80 14.89
N GLY A 6 -5.89 13.37 15.87
CA GLY A 6 -6.15 14.81 15.94
C GLY A 6 -7.22 15.33 14.98
N LEU A 7 -7.95 14.45 14.31
CA LEU A 7 -9.08 14.84 13.47
C LEU A 7 -10.25 15.29 14.37
N PRO A 8 -10.87 16.47 14.16
CA PRO A 8 -12.06 16.84 14.91
C PRO A 8 -13.23 15.87 14.62
N ALA A 9 -14.20 15.81 15.53
CA ALA A 9 -15.43 15.05 15.32
C ALA A 9 -16.34 15.70 14.26
N CYS A 10 -17.25 14.92 13.69
CA CYS A 10 -18.24 15.32 12.70
C CYS A 10 -17.66 15.77 11.34
N VAL A 11 -16.43 15.38 11.00
CA VAL A 11 -15.87 15.58 9.66
C VAL A 11 -16.35 14.46 8.74
N PRO A 12 -16.88 14.77 7.54
CA PRO A 12 -17.27 13.77 6.57
C PRO A 12 -16.08 12.90 6.14
N VAL A 13 -16.18 11.59 6.36
CA VAL A 13 -15.18 10.60 5.94
C VAL A 13 -15.89 9.35 5.47
N THR A 14 -15.67 8.95 4.21
CA THR A 14 -16.21 7.72 3.64
C THR A 14 -15.12 6.94 2.91
N THR A 15 -15.31 5.63 2.76
CA THR A 15 -14.42 4.78 1.96
C THR A 15 -14.35 5.24 0.50
N SER A 16 -15.47 5.73 -0.06
CA SER A 16 -15.53 6.25 -1.43
C SER A 16 -14.68 7.49 -1.64
N LEU A 17 -14.70 8.43 -0.69
CA LEU A 17 -13.85 9.63 -0.73
C LEU A 17 -12.36 9.25 -0.72
N VAL A 18 -11.98 8.35 0.19
CA VAL A 18 -10.59 7.89 0.28
C VAL A 18 -10.17 7.12 -0.97
N ALA A 19 -11.04 6.25 -1.51
CA ALA A 19 -10.76 5.50 -2.73
C ALA A 19 -10.60 6.40 -3.96
N ALA A 20 -11.40 7.46 -4.08
CA ALA A 20 -11.28 8.44 -5.15
C ALA A 20 -9.91 9.15 -5.11
N GLU A 21 -9.48 9.60 -3.92
CA GLU A 21 -8.17 10.24 -3.75
C GLU A 21 -7.00 9.27 -4.01
N LEU A 22 -7.13 7.99 -3.62
CA LEU A 22 -6.13 6.98 -3.98
C LEU A 22 -6.06 6.76 -5.50
N ALA A 23 -7.18 6.84 -6.20
CA ALA A 23 -7.21 6.70 -7.66
C ALA A 23 -6.42 7.81 -8.37
N VAL A 24 -6.43 9.04 -7.83
CA VAL A 24 -5.64 10.16 -8.38
C VAL A 24 -4.14 9.84 -8.39
N ARG A 25 -3.63 9.10 -7.40
CA ARG A 25 -2.21 8.68 -7.32
C ARG A 25 -1.78 7.83 -8.52
N ARG A 26 -2.74 7.30 -9.28
CA ARG A 26 -2.50 6.42 -10.43
C ARG A 26 -2.46 7.19 -11.75
N LEU A 27 -2.96 8.43 -11.76
CA LEU A 27 -2.95 9.30 -12.92
C LEU A 27 -1.55 9.91 -13.06
N GLY A 28 -0.86 9.59 -14.16
CA GLY A 28 0.48 10.14 -14.44
C GLY A 28 1.18 9.40 -15.57
N HIS A 29 1.84 10.15 -16.46
CA HIS A 29 2.59 9.59 -17.57
C HIS A 29 3.76 8.73 -17.05
N GLY A 30 3.99 7.55 -17.65
CA GLY A 30 5.04 6.61 -17.21
C GLY A 30 4.67 5.70 -16.03
N ARG A 31 3.43 5.77 -15.51
CA ARG A 31 2.94 4.80 -14.52
C ARG A 31 2.72 3.44 -15.22
N GLY A 32 3.46 2.41 -14.80
CA GLY A 32 3.51 1.11 -15.46
C GLY A 32 2.16 0.38 -15.54
N ALA A 33 2.04 -0.56 -16.48
CA ALA A 33 0.80 -1.30 -16.77
C ALA A 33 0.14 -1.94 -15.53
N ARG A 34 0.93 -2.25 -14.49
CA ARG A 34 0.47 -2.82 -13.23
C ARG A 34 -0.56 -1.95 -12.48
N MET A 35 -0.41 -0.62 -12.52
CA MET A 35 -1.32 0.32 -11.84
C MET A 35 -2.68 0.46 -12.54
N ARG A 36 -2.83 -0.07 -13.76
CA ARG A 36 -4.11 -0.11 -14.48
C ARG A 36 -5.03 -1.24 -14.03
N PHE A 37 -4.48 -2.32 -13.49
CA PHE A 37 -5.24 -3.55 -13.17
C PHE A 37 -5.41 -3.77 -11.67
N GLU A 38 -4.39 -3.49 -10.85
CA GLU A 38 -4.48 -3.63 -9.40
C GLU A 38 -5.37 -2.52 -8.82
N GLN A 39 -6.52 -2.81 -8.20
CA GLN A 39 -7.34 -1.81 -7.49
C GLN A 39 -7.03 -1.76 -5.99
N ASP A 40 -7.11 -0.55 -5.42
CA ASP A 40 -6.94 -0.28 -3.99
C ASP A 40 -8.27 -0.52 -3.26
N GLU A 41 -8.28 -1.47 -2.32
CA GLU A 41 -9.45 -1.76 -1.48
C GLU A 41 -9.34 -1.03 -0.14
N VAL A 42 -10.18 -0.01 0.07
CA VAL A 42 -10.16 0.79 1.30
C VAL A 42 -11.12 0.22 2.33
N THR A 43 -10.64 0.02 3.56
CA THR A 43 -11.49 -0.31 4.71
C THR A 43 -11.20 0.62 5.87
N LEU A 44 -12.25 1.23 6.43
CA LEU A 44 -12.18 1.99 7.68
C LEU A 44 -12.42 1.03 8.85
N LEU A 45 -11.45 0.89 9.73
CA LEU A 45 -11.49 -0.03 10.87
C LEU A 45 -12.01 0.64 12.15
N GLY A 46 -11.86 1.97 12.27
CA GLY A 46 -12.23 2.71 13.47
C GLY A 46 -12.16 4.23 13.28
N GLY A 47 -12.76 4.96 14.22
CA GLY A 47 -12.76 6.44 14.25
C GLY A 47 -13.81 7.12 13.36
N VAL A 48 -14.59 6.34 12.60
CA VAL A 48 -15.66 6.83 11.71
C VAL A 48 -16.95 6.06 11.94
N ARG A 49 -18.09 6.74 12.03
CA ARG A 49 -19.42 6.14 12.15
C ARG A 49 -20.43 6.95 11.34
N HIS A 50 -21.28 6.25 10.57
CA HIS A 50 -22.27 6.86 9.67
C HIS A 50 -21.68 7.93 8.72
N GLY A 51 -20.43 7.73 8.26
CA GLY A 51 -19.76 8.66 7.35
C GLY A 51 -19.18 9.91 8.02
N LEU A 52 -19.14 9.97 9.35
CA LEU A 52 -18.59 11.09 10.12
C LEU A 52 -17.48 10.61 11.05
N SER A 53 -16.43 11.40 11.22
CA SER A 53 -15.40 11.17 12.21
C SER A 53 -15.94 11.34 13.64
N LEU A 54 -15.35 10.61 14.58
CA LEU A 54 -15.76 10.64 15.99
C LEU A 54 -14.86 11.50 16.89
N GLY A 55 -13.78 12.08 16.35
CA GLY A 55 -12.74 12.74 17.16
C GLY A 55 -11.70 11.78 17.76
N SER A 56 -11.97 10.47 17.71
CA SER A 56 -11.02 9.41 18.03
C SER A 56 -10.14 9.06 16.82
N PRO A 57 -9.00 8.35 17.02
CA PRO A 57 -8.12 7.95 15.94
C PRO A 57 -8.85 7.22 14.80
N VAL A 58 -8.60 7.65 13.57
CA VAL A 58 -9.14 7.03 12.36
C VAL A 58 -8.15 5.99 11.86
N ALA A 59 -8.61 4.74 11.78
CA ALA A 59 -7.81 3.61 11.32
C ALA A 59 -8.26 3.18 9.92
N VAL A 60 -7.31 3.10 8.97
CA VAL A 60 -7.58 2.71 7.59
C VAL A 60 -6.62 1.62 7.11
N THR A 61 -7.15 0.67 6.35
CA THR A 61 -6.36 -0.30 5.59
C THR A 61 -6.61 -0.13 4.10
N VAL A 62 -5.54 -0.25 3.32
CA VAL A 62 -5.58 -0.27 1.86
C VAL A 62 -5.05 -1.64 1.42
N GLY A 63 -5.95 -2.46 0.91
CA GLY A 63 -5.65 -3.77 0.33
C GLY A 63 -5.31 -3.65 -1.15
N ASN A 64 -4.54 -4.61 -1.65
CA ASN A 64 -4.32 -4.81 -3.09
C ASN A 64 -5.19 -5.99 -3.54
N SER A 65 -6.13 -5.74 -4.44
CA SER A 65 -7.03 -6.76 -5.02
C SER A 65 -6.30 -7.96 -5.62
N GLU A 66 -5.14 -7.75 -6.26
CA GLU A 66 -4.35 -8.81 -6.92
C GLU A 66 -3.45 -9.59 -5.96
N TRP A 67 -3.45 -9.25 -4.67
CA TRP A 67 -2.62 -9.91 -3.68
C TRP A 67 -2.86 -11.42 -3.64
N ARG A 68 -4.12 -11.87 -3.76
CA ARG A 68 -4.47 -13.30 -3.68
C ARG A 68 -3.79 -14.12 -4.78
N GLY A 69 -3.77 -13.63 -6.02
CA GLY A 69 -3.16 -14.32 -7.15
C GLY A 69 -1.63 -14.21 -7.19
N SER A 70 -1.06 -13.12 -6.66
CA SER A 70 0.39 -12.91 -6.68
C SER A 70 1.13 -13.40 -5.44
N ARG A 71 0.42 -13.81 -4.39
CA ARG A 71 0.98 -14.16 -3.07
C ARG A 71 2.03 -15.26 -3.14
N GLU A 72 1.76 -16.35 -3.86
CA GLU A 72 2.68 -17.50 -3.96
C GLU A 72 3.99 -17.09 -4.64
N ARG A 73 3.90 -16.28 -5.70
CA ARG A 73 5.07 -15.80 -6.46
C ARG A 73 5.96 -14.86 -5.65
N VAL A 74 5.39 -14.12 -4.70
CA VAL A 74 6.12 -13.17 -3.84
C VAL A 74 6.68 -13.86 -2.59
N LEU A 75 5.93 -14.80 -2.00
CA LEU A 75 6.33 -15.46 -0.75
C LEU A 75 7.26 -16.66 -0.95
N THR A 76 7.35 -17.21 -2.17
CA THR A 76 8.33 -18.26 -2.46
C THR A 76 9.74 -17.70 -2.35
N PRO A 77 10.59 -18.20 -1.44
CA PRO A 77 11.98 -17.76 -1.34
C PRO A 77 12.68 -18.07 -2.66
N ARG A 78 13.09 -17.02 -3.38
CA ARG A 78 14.00 -17.23 -4.51
C ARG A 78 15.34 -17.66 -3.92
N GLY A 79 15.88 -18.77 -4.42
CA GLY A 79 17.21 -19.25 -4.06
C GLY A 79 18.28 -18.16 -4.21
N PRO A 80 19.49 -18.34 -3.65
CA PRO A 80 20.50 -17.30 -3.55
C PRO A 80 21.08 -16.93 -4.92
N SER A 81 20.35 -16.11 -5.68
CA SER A 81 20.79 -15.20 -6.75
C SER A 81 19.60 -14.88 -7.65
N ALA A 82 18.97 -13.73 -7.42
CA ALA A 82 18.41 -12.94 -8.50
C ALA A 82 18.72 -11.49 -8.15
N ALA A 83 19.83 -11.00 -8.69
CA ALA A 83 20.23 -9.60 -8.55
C ALA A 83 19.05 -8.68 -8.91
N HIS A 84 18.74 -7.71 -8.05
CA HIS A 84 17.85 -6.62 -8.41
C HIS A 84 18.49 -5.82 -9.55
N PRO A 85 17.77 -5.47 -10.63
CA PRO A 85 18.27 -4.55 -11.63
C PRO A 85 18.35 -3.16 -10.99
N GLY A 86 19.46 -2.87 -10.31
CA GLY A 86 19.68 -1.60 -9.61
C GLY A 86 20.47 -1.70 -8.30
N LEU A 87 20.73 -2.89 -7.76
CA LEU A 87 21.64 -3.03 -6.62
C LEU A 87 23.03 -3.43 -7.15
N PRO A 88 24.11 -2.70 -6.83
CA PRO A 88 25.45 -3.14 -7.19
C PRO A 88 25.70 -4.52 -6.58
N PRO A 89 26.38 -5.44 -7.30
CA PRO A 89 26.63 -6.78 -6.80
C PRO A 89 27.38 -6.69 -5.45
N PRO A 90 27.10 -7.59 -4.49
CA PRO A 90 27.79 -7.58 -3.21
C PRO A 90 29.29 -7.67 -3.46
N ARG A 91 30.05 -6.69 -2.95
CA ARG A 91 31.50 -6.69 -3.06
C ARG A 91 32.02 -7.97 -2.43
N ARG A 92 32.67 -8.83 -3.23
CA ARG A 92 33.34 -10.04 -2.72
C ARG A 92 34.20 -9.64 -1.53
N ALA A 93 33.87 -10.16 -0.35
CA ALA A 93 34.75 -10.06 0.80
C ALA A 93 36.09 -10.68 0.39
N ARG A 94 37.14 -9.85 0.28
CA ARG A 94 38.50 -10.36 0.17
C ARG A 94 38.74 -11.20 1.41
N ARG A 95 38.88 -12.52 1.23
CA ARG A 95 39.41 -13.39 2.28
C ARG A 95 40.79 -12.82 2.63
N ALA A 96 40.91 -12.28 3.85
CA ALA A 96 42.21 -12.02 4.45
C ALA A 96 42.94 -13.36 4.54
N ARG A 97 44.19 -13.36 4.07
CA ARG A 97 45.13 -14.46 4.24
C ARG A 97 45.59 -14.50 5.70
#